data_AF-A0A930K7M7-F1
#
_entry.id   AF-A0A930K7M7-F1
#
_cell.length_a   1.000
_cell.length_b   1.000
_cell.length_c   1.000
_cell.angle_alpha   90.00
_cell.angle_beta   90.00
_cell.angle_gamma   90.00
#
_symmetry.space_group_name_H-M   'P 1'
#
loop_
_entity.id
_entity.type
_entity.pdbx_description
1 polymer ?
#
loop_
_entity_poly.entity_id
_entity_poly.type
_entity_poly.pdbx_seq_one_letter_code
_entity_poly.pdbx_strand_id
1 'polypeptide(L)'
;MESCRSEPLKFVCNKKIDINPKEYWEEIMQLTFLNNKCGYLSLTRLSYDEDIYFEYNDQIYFLYSNVNNIGFRLEDSVLTIEVDNPTKGNLPNTFIISIAQPFDNLDYILQVLFKKPAGNKCYH
;
A
#
# COMPACT_ATOMS: atom_id res chain seq x y z
N MET A 1 9.39 10.71 -23.67
CA MET A 1 7.95 10.90 -23.41
C MET A 1 7.83 11.25 -21.94
N GLU A 2 7.46 12.49 -21.63
CA GLU A 2 7.11 12.87 -20.27
C GLU A 2 5.95 11.98 -19.84
N SER A 3 6.16 11.16 -18.80
CA SER A 3 5.10 10.40 -18.19
C SER A 3 4.07 11.41 -17.66
N CYS A 4 2.92 11.53 -18.33
CA CYS A 4 1.77 12.25 -17.78
C CYS A 4 1.46 11.59 -16.43
N ARG A 5 1.94 12.18 -15.34
CA ARG A 5 1.59 11.73 -13.99
C ARG A 5 0.08 11.81 -13.89
N SER A 6 -0.58 10.66 -13.84
CA SER A 6 -2.01 10.54 -13.63
C SER A 6 -2.39 11.23 -12.32
N GLU A 7 -3.58 11.81 -12.26
CA GLU A 7 -4.05 12.47 -11.04
C GLU A 7 -4.01 11.50 -9.85
N PRO A 8 -3.63 11.96 -8.63
CA PRO A 8 -3.56 11.09 -7.47
C PRO A 8 -4.91 10.44 -7.13
N LEU A 9 -4.89 9.17 -6.74
CA LEU A 9 -6.05 8.52 -6.15
C LEU A 9 -6.24 9.06 -4.74
N LYS A 10 -7.36 9.75 -4.51
CA LYS A 10 -7.72 10.27 -3.19
C LYS A 10 -8.70 9.32 -2.50
N PHE A 11 -8.34 8.87 -1.30
CA PHE A 11 -9.17 8.00 -0.49
C PHE A 11 -9.43 8.62 0.89
N VAL A 12 -10.67 8.53 1.37
CA VAL A 12 -11.02 8.96 2.73
C VAL A 12 -11.30 7.74 3.58
N CYS A 13 -10.37 7.39 4.46
CA CYS A 13 -10.50 6.31 5.43
C CYS A 13 -11.25 6.82 6.67
N ASN A 14 -12.57 6.67 6.67
CA ASN A 14 -13.45 7.13 7.75
C ASN A 14 -14.27 6.03 8.44
N LYS A 15 -13.94 4.76 8.16
CA LYS A 15 -14.59 3.60 8.79
C LYS A 15 -13.64 2.86 9.71
N LYS A 16 -12.62 2.21 9.13
CA LYS A 16 -11.64 1.41 9.87
C LYS A 16 -10.41 1.14 9.01
N ILE A 17 -9.31 0.81 9.67
CA ILE A 17 -8.12 0.22 9.06
C ILE A 17 -8.05 -1.23 9.56
N ASP A 18 -7.99 -2.19 8.65
CA ASP A 18 -7.84 -3.60 8.97
C ASP A 18 -6.41 -4.04 8.63
N ILE A 19 -5.78 -4.81 9.51
CA ILE A 19 -4.51 -5.50 9.25
C ILE A 19 -4.80 -6.99 9.23
N ASN A 20 -4.27 -7.69 8.24
CA ASN A 20 -4.36 -9.15 8.09
C ASN A 20 -5.78 -9.69 8.32
N PRO A 21 -6.79 -9.27 7.54
CA PRO A 21 -8.16 -9.76 7.70
C PRO A 21 -8.34 -11.27 7.42
N LYS A 22 -7.27 -11.98 7.06
CA LYS A 22 -7.23 -13.43 6.84
C LYS A 22 -6.13 -14.05 7.70
N GLU A 23 -6.50 -14.58 8.87
CA GLU A 23 -5.68 -15.28 9.87
C GLU A 23 -4.85 -16.49 9.36
N TYR A 24 -4.82 -16.80 8.06
CA TYR A 24 -4.41 -18.13 7.58
C TYR A 24 -3.02 -18.24 6.95
N TRP A 25 -2.25 -17.16 6.86
CA TRP A 25 -0.90 -17.21 6.29
C TRP A 25 -0.01 -16.22 7.04
N GLU A 26 0.83 -16.70 7.95
CA GLU A 26 1.86 -15.91 8.67
C GLU A 26 2.76 -15.10 7.72
N GLU A 27 2.74 -15.45 6.43
CA GLU A 27 3.54 -14.90 5.35
C GLU A 27 2.87 -13.74 4.60
N ILE A 28 1.55 -13.51 4.74
CA ILE A 28 0.86 -12.41 4.06
C ILE A 28 0.68 -11.24 5.01
N MET A 29 1.17 -10.07 4.60
CA MET A 29 0.81 -8.80 5.22
C MET A 29 -0.17 -8.05 4.33
N GLN A 30 -1.36 -7.75 4.87
CA GLN A 30 -2.37 -6.96 4.20
C GLN A 30 -2.82 -5.80 5.09
N LEU A 31 -2.76 -4.58 4.57
CA LEU A 31 -3.26 -3.36 5.19
C LEU A 31 -4.39 -2.80 4.34
N THR A 32 -5.60 -2.73 4.90
CA THR A 32 -6.80 -2.29 4.18
C THR A 32 -7.41 -1.07 4.84
N PHE A 33 -7.54 0.01 4.07
CA PHE A 33 -8.26 1.22 4.45
C PHE A 33 -9.72 1.12 3.99
N LEU A 34 -10.66 1.36 4.89
CA LEU A 34 -12.09 1.26 4.61
C LEU A 34 -12.81 2.59 4.83
N ASN A 35 -13.80 2.85 3.97
CA ASN A 35 -14.69 3.98 4.10
C ASN A 35 -16.15 3.56 4.35
N ASN A 36 -16.96 4.51 4.80
CA ASN A 36 -18.37 4.29 5.15
C ASN A 36 -19.28 4.02 3.93
N LYS A 37 -18.77 4.18 2.71
CA LYS A 37 -19.46 3.86 1.45
C LYS A 37 -19.11 2.46 0.92
N CYS A 38 -18.55 1.59 1.76
CA CYS A 38 -18.06 0.25 1.40
C CYS A 38 -16.92 0.24 0.36
N GLY A 39 -16.27 1.39 0.13
CA GLY A 39 -15.05 1.43 -0.66
C GLY A 39 -13.82 1.05 0.17
N TYR A 40 -12.81 0.51 -0.49
CA TYR A 40 -11.57 0.10 0.13
C TYR A 40 -10.35 0.39 -0.74
N LEU A 41 -9.21 0.61 -0.08
CA LEU A 41 -7.88 0.56 -0.68
C LEU A 41 -7.08 -0.47 0.12
N SER A 42 -6.58 -1.52 -0.54
CA SER A 42 -5.79 -2.58 0.08
C SER A 42 -4.37 -2.55 -0.42
N LEU A 43 -3.42 -2.74 0.50
CA LEU A 43 -2.00 -2.92 0.23
C LEU A 43 -1.62 -4.32 0.72
N THR A 44 -1.13 -5.18 -0.17
CA THR A 44 -0.88 -6.59 0.14
C THR A 44 0.50 -6.99 -0.32
N ARG A 45 1.25 -7.68 0.53
CA ARG A 45 2.57 -8.20 0.22
C ARG A 45 2.82 -9.55 0.91
N LEU A 46 3.55 -10.42 0.23
CA LEU A 46 4.13 -11.64 0.81
C LEU A 46 5.47 -11.30 1.48
N SER A 47 5.74 -11.87 2.65
CA SER A 47 6.93 -11.57 3.47
C SER A 47 8.26 -11.83 2.76
N TYR A 48 8.29 -12.79 1.84
CA TYR A 48 9.44 -13.19 1.04
C TYR A 48 9.46 -12.59 -0.37
N ASP A 49 8.43 -11.84 -0.76
CA ASP A 49 8.34 -11.22 -2.08
C ASP A 49 8.80 -9.75 -2.00
N GLU A 50 9.35 -9.27 -3.10
CA GLU A 50 9.69 -7.87 -3.27
C GLU A 50 8.52 -7.07 -3.84
N ASP A 51 7.55 -7.75 -4.46
CA ASP A 51 6.39 -7.11 -5.04
C ASP A 51 5.30 -6.85 -3.98
N ILE A 52 4.66 -5.70 -4.13
CA ILE A 52 3.48 -5.31 -3.37
C ILE A 52 2.36 -4.97 -4.33
N TYR A 53 1.16 -5.37 -3.92
CA TYR A 53 -0.06 -5.26 -4.66
C TYR A 53 -0.99 -4.23 -4.01
N PHE A 54 -1.46 -3.28 -4.82
CA PHE A 54 -2.45 -2.29 -4.46
C PHE A 54 -3.76 -2.63 -5.17
N GLU A 55 -4.88 -2.51 -4.47
CA GLU A 55 -6.21 -2.79 -4.99
C GLU A 55 -7.23 -1.75 -4.51
N TYR A 56 -8.11 -1.28 -5.39
CA TYR A 56 -9.13 -0.29 -5.07
C TYR A 56 -10.53 -0.73 -5.48
N ASN A 57 -11.43 -0.91 -4.51
CA ASN A 57 -12.86 -1.28 -4.64
C ASN A 57 -13.18 -2.61 -5.36
N ASP A 58 -12.29 -3.18 -6.17
CA ASP A 58 -12.36 -4.50 -6.78
C ASP A 58 -11.00 -4.90 -7.40
N GLN A 59 -10.88 -6.13 -7.90
CA GLN A 59 -9.66 -6.65 -8.56
C GLN A 59 -9.40 -6.04 -9.95
N ILE A 60 -10.29 -5.19 -10.48
CA ILE A 60 -10.12 -4.56 -11.79
C ILE A 60 -9.20 -3.34 -11.68
N TYR A 61 -9.24 -2.62 -10.56
CA TYR A 61 -8.36 -1.48 -10.31
C TYR A 61 -7.20 -1.88 -9.40
N PHE A 62 -6.02 -2.04 -10.01
CA PHE A 62 -4.86 -2.54 -9.30
C PHE A 62 -3.53 -1.93 -9.74
N LEU A 63 -2.51 -2.11 -8.89
CA LEU A 63 -1.11 -1.78 -9.15
C LEU A 63 -0.21 -2.84 -8.53
N TYR A 64 0.79 -3.30 -9.27
CA TYR A 64 1.92 -4.06 -8.78
C TYR A 64 3.17 -3.19 -8.90
N SER A 65 3.99 -3.19 -7.86
CA SER A 65 5.30 -2.57 -7.91
C SER A 65 6.27 -3.27 -6.98
N ASN A 66 7.56 -3.19 -7.33
CA ASN A 66 8.61 -3.60 -6.42
C ASN A 66 8.66 -2.62 -5.24
N VAL A 67 8.79 -3.14 -4.03
CA VAL A 67 8.82 -2.36 -2.79
C VAL A 67 9.93 -1.30 -2.77
N ASN A 68 11.02 -1.52 -3.51
CA ASN A 68 12.10 -0.55 -3.62
C ASN A 68 11.70 0.75 -4.32
N ASN A 69 10.62 0.71 -5.10
CA ASN A 69 10.13 1.86 -5.86
C ASN A 69 9.05 2.65 -5.12
N ILE A 70 8.80 2.33 -3.84
CA ILE A 70 7.73 2.95 -3.07
C ILE A 70 8.30 3.90 -2.03
N GLY A 71 7.86 5.15 -2.11
CA GLY A 71 8.01 6.14 -1.05
C GLY A 71 6.69 6.33 -0.33
N PHE A 72 6.72 6.56 0.98
CA PHE A 72 5.54 6.99 1.71
C PHE A 72 5.89 8.08 2.73
N ARG A 73 4.86 8.85 3.09
CA ARG A 73 4.94 9.90 4.10
C ARG A 73 3.63 9.95 4.85
N LEU A 74 3.71 9.83 6.17
CA LEU A 74 2.59 9.99 7.09
C LEU A 74 2.77 11.29 7.88
N GLU A 75 1.96 12.30 7.56
CA GLU A 75 1.96 13.59 8.23
C GLU A 75 0.55 13.86 8.76
N ASP A 76 0.45 14.16 10.07
CA ASP A 76 -0.81 14.32 10.81
C ASP A 76 -1.77 13.13 10.65
N SER A 77 -2.69 13.24 9.69
CA SER A 77 -3.73 12.25 9.39
C SER A 77 -3.81 11.99 7.89
N VAL A 78 -2.73 12.28 7.15
CA VAL A 78 -2.65 12.09 5.71
C VAL A 78 -1.45 11.19 5.40
N LEU A 79 -1.76 10.04 4.81
CA LEU A 79 -0.77 9.14 4.23
C LEU A 79 -0.66 9.43 2.74
N THR A 80 0.53 9.82 2.29
CA THR A 80 0.87 9.93 0.87
C THR A 80 1.76 8.75 0.50
N ILE A 81 1.42 8.03 -0.56
CA ILE A 81 2.24 6.95 -1.13
C ILE A 81 2.54 7.31 -2.58
N GLU A 82 3.81 7.21 -2.95
CA GLU A 82 4.31 7.42 -4.30
C GLU A 82 4.96 6.14 -4.80
N VAL A 83 4.57 5.71 -5.99
CA VAL A 83 5.05 4.51 -6.66
C VAL A 83 5.79 4.93 -7.91
N ASP A 84 7.11 4.81 -7.89
CA ASP A 84 7.91 4.99 -9.08
C ASP A 84 7.86 3.74 -9.95
N ASN A 85 7.84 3.90 -11.27
CA ASN A 85 7.91 2.81 -12.26
C ASN A 85 7.16 1.51 -11.86
N PRO A 86 5.82 1.54 -11.70
CA PRO A 86 5.06 0.36 -11.33
C PRO A 86 5.22 -0.74 -12.39
N THR A 87 5.32 -1.99 -11.95
CA THR A 87 5.54 -3.16 -12.80
C THR A 87 4.31 -3.45 -13.68
N LYS A 88 3.10 -3.27 -13.14
CA LYS A 88 1.84 -3.54 -13.83
C LYS A 88 0.67 -2.83 -13.14
N GLY A 89 -0.37 -2.47 -13.88
CA GLY A 89 -1.61 -1.98 -13.29
C GLY A 89 -2.23 -0.83 -14.08
N ASN A 90 -3.36 -0.34 -13.57
CA ASN A 90 -4.13 0.76 -14.15
C ASN A 90 -4.46 1.85 -13.13
N LEU A 91 -4.05 1.68 -11.87
CA LEU A 91 -4.16 2.73 -10.86
C LEU A 91 -3.14 3.85 -11.11
N PRO A 92 -3.41 5.06 -10.58
CA PRO A 92 -2.41 6.11 -10.50
C PRO A 92 -1.19 5.70 -9.66
N ASN A 93 -0.08 6.41 -9.87
CA ASN A 93 1.16 6.18 -9.16
C ASN A 93 1.22 6.90 -7.81
N THR A 94 0.26 7.77 -7.52
CA THR A 94 0.20 8.52 -6.27
C THR A 94 -1.12 8.27 -5.57
N PHE A 95 -1.05 7.96 -4.28
CA PHE A 95 -2.20 7.73 -3.41
C PHE A 95 -2.18 8.72 -2.27
N ILE A 96 -3.31 9.35 -1.98
CA ILE A 96 -3.48 10.26 -0.85
C ILE A 96 -4.64 9.74 -0.01
N ILE A 97 -4.33 9.23 1.17
CA ILE A 97 -5.28 8.64 2.10
C ILE A 97 -5.47 9.58 3.29
N SER A 98 -6.65 10.17 3.42
CA SER A 98 -7.04 10.94 4.61
C SER A 98 -7.65 10.01 5.65
N ILE A 99 -7.08 9.96 6.85
CA ILE A 99 -7.41 9.03 7.91
C ILE A 99 -8.18 9.77 8.99
N ALA A 100 -9.49 9.52 9.10
CA ALA A 100 -10.34 10.30 10.00
C ALA A 100 -10.19 9.91 11.47
N GLN A 101 -9.68 8.72 11.76
CA GLN A 101 -9.51 8.20 13.12
C GLN A 101 -8.06 7.77 13.33
N PRO A 102 -7.42 8.17 14.44
CA PRO A 102 -6.06 7.73 14.76
C PRO A 102 -5.96 6.21 14.72
N PHE A 103 -4.85 5.71 14.18
CA PHE A 103 -4.56 4.29 14.16
C PHE A 103 -3.16 4.06 14.70
N ASP A 104 -3.10 3.55 15.93
CA ASP A 104 -1.84 3.30 16.60
C ASP A 104 -0.98 2.33 15.79
N ASN A 105 0.32 2.61 15.73
CA ASN A 105 1.32 1.81 15.01
C ASN A 105 1.19 1.81 13.46
N LEU A 106 0.37 2.66 12.85
CA LEU A 106 0.28 2.73 11.39
C LEU A 106 1.65 2.96 10.72
N ASP A 107 2.45 3.87 11.27
CA ASP A 107 3.79 4.16 10.76
C ASP A 107 4.68 2.91 10.79
N TYR A 108 4.70 2.19 11.91
CA TYR A 108 5.43 0.92 12.04
C TYR A 108 4.96 -0.12 11.03
N ILE A 109 3.66 -0.27 10.82
CA ILE A 109 3.10 -1.22 9.86
C ILE A 109 3.52 -0.86 8.44
N LEU A 110 3.46 0.42 8.06
CA LEU A 110 3.91 0.90 6.75
C LEU A 110 5.41 0.64 6.57
N GLN A 111 6.23 0.87 7.60
CA GLN A 111 7.66 0.56 7.57
C GLN A 111 7.91 -0.94 7.34
N VAL A 112 7.13 -1.83 7.97
CA VAL A 112 7.28 -3.29 7.77
C VAL A 112 6.79 -3.69 6.38
N LEU A 113 5.63 -3.19 5.96
CA LEU A 113 5.02 -3.48 4.66
C LEU A 113 5.94 -3.05 3.51
N PHE A 114 6.54 -1.86 3.62
CA PHE A 114 7.47 -1.32 2.64
C PHE A 114 8.94 -1.61 2.96
N LYS A 115 9.21 -2.54 3.89
CA LYS A 115 10.58 -2.90 4.24
C LYS A 115 11.26 -3.56 3.06
N LYS A 116 12.35 -2.97 2.59
CA LYS A 116 13.21 -3.59 1.58
C LYS A 116 13.69 -4.95 2.11
N PRO A 117 13.51 -6.05 1.38
CA PRO A 117 14.06 -7.34 1.80
C PRO A 117 15.57 -7.16 1.99
N ALA A 118 16.10 -7.66 3.10
CA ALA A 118 17.54 -7.67 3.28
C ALA A 118 18.10 -8.57 2.18
N GLY A 119 18.80 -7.99 1.20
CA GLY A 119 19.36 -8.73 0.08
C GLY A 119 20.01 -10.00 0.59
N ASN A 120 19.61 -11.15 0.04
CA ASN A 120 20.14 -12.45 0.41
C ASN A 120 21.66 -12.33 0.44
N LYS A 121 22.26 -12.38 1.63
CA LYS A 121 23.71 -12.58 1.74
C LYS A 121 23.95 -13.94 1.10
N CYS A 122 24.49 -13.95 -0.12
CA CYS A 122 25.00 -15.15 -0.75
C CYS A 122 26.06 -15.72 0.22
N TYR A 123 25.71 -16.75 0.97
CA TYR A 123 26.72 -17.56 1.65
C TYR A 123 27.56 -18.19 0.55
N HIS A 124 28.81 -17.74 0.44
CA HIS A 124 29.82 -18.26 -0.48
C HIS A 124 30.27 -19.65 -0.02
#